data_AF-A0A948HK63-F1
#
_entry.id   AF-A0A948HK63-F1
#
_cell.length_a   1.000
_cell.length_b   1.000
_cell.length_c   1.000
_cell.angle_alpha   90.00
_cell.angle_beta   90.00
_cell.angle_gamma   90.00
#
_symmetry.space_group_name_H-M   'P 1'
#
loop_
_entity.id
_entity.type
_entity.pdbx_description
1 polymer ?
#
loop_
_entity_poly.entity_id
_entity_poly.type
_entity_poly.pdbx_seq_one_letter_code
_entity_poly.pdbx_strand_id
1 'polypeptide(L)'
;GDKRILLVDGEPVDYCLARIPQGDEFRGNLAAGGRGEGRPLSERDRWIAAQVGPEMKRRGMRFVGLDVIGDYLTEVNVTSPTCVRELDAQFGLNIAGTLFDAIEASLPR
;
A
#
# COMPACT_ATOMS: atom_id res chain seq x y z
N GLY A 1 14.35 -0.04 -4.38
CA GLY A 1 13.88 -1.38 -4.03
C GLY A 1 12.40 -1.48 -4.29
N ASP A 2 11.87 -2.70 -4.31
CA ASP A 2 10.44 -2.99 -4.41
C ASP A 2 9.73 -2.56 -3.10
N LYS A 3 8.64 -1.80 -3.22
CA LYS A 3 7.81 -1.35 -2.09
C LYS A 3 6.33 -1.40 -2.42
N ARG A 4 5.53 -1.69 -1.38
CA ARG A 4 4.06 -1.64 -1.41
C ARG A 4 3.54 -0.40 -0.70
N ILE A 5 2.79 0.43 -1.42
CA ILE A 5 2.02 1.55 -0.88
C ILE A 5 0.56 1.10 -0.79
N LEU A 6 -0.10 1.30 0.35
CA LEU A 6 -1.52 1.03 0.49
C LEU A 6 -2.31 2.33 0.32
N LEU A 7 -3.38 2.26 -0.46
CA LEU A 7 -4.39 3.30 -0.55
C LEU A 7 -5.66 2.84 0.15
N VAL A 8 -6.23 3.72 0.97
CA VAL A 8 -7.53 3.58 1.60
C VAL A 8 -8.42 4.71 1.10
N ASP A 9 -9.49 4.35 0.38
CA ASP A 9 -10.45 5.27 -0.22
C ASP A 9 -9.81 6.40 -1.06
N GLY A 10 -8.74 6.04 -1.79
CA GLY A 10 -7.96 6.93 -2.64
C GLY A 10 -6.79 7.63 -1.94
N GLU A 11 -6.71 7.59 -0.62
CA GLU A 11 -5.65 8.25 0.15
C GLU A 11 -4.54 7.26 0.55
N PRO A 12 -3.26 7.63 0.43
CA PRO A 12 -2.17 6.75 0.83
C PRO A 12 -2.02 6.65 2.35
N VAL A 13 -1.74 5.46 2.84
CA VAL A 13 -1.15 5.26 4.18
C VAL A 13 0.24 5.91 4.20
N ASP A 14 0.60 6.58 5.30
CA ASP A 14 1.85 7.36 5.41
C ASP A 14 3.15 6.56 5.28
N TYR A 15 3.05 5.24 5.29
CA TYR A 15 4.16 4.31 5.22
C TYR A 15 3.94 3.29 4.10
N CYS A 16 5.04 2.91 3.43
CA CYS A 16 5.10 1.77 2.53
C CYS A 16 5.84 0.62 3.20
N LEU A 17 5.61 -0.60 2.71
CA LEU A 17 6.41 -1.76 3.09
C LEU A 17 7.42 -2.03 1.97
N ALA A 18 8.68 -1.71 2.21
CA ALA A 18 9.77 -2.13 1.34
C ALA A 18 9.97 -3.64 1.48
N ARG A 19 9.97 -4.36 0.36
CA ARG A 19 10.16 -5.80 0.35
C ARG A 19 11.58 -6.12 -0.10
N ILE A 20 12.41 -6.51 0.87
CA ILE A 20 13.83 -6.72 0.67
C ILE A 20 14.06 -8.20 0.31
N PRO A 21 14.64 -8.50 -0.87
CA PRO A 21 15.00 -9.87 -1.23
C PRO A 21 15.97 -10.48 -0.21
N GLN A 22 15.87 -11.78 0.02
CA GLN A 22 16.75 -12.54 0.91
C GLN A 22 17.49 -13.60 0.08
N GLY A 23 18.82 -13.71 0.24
CA GLY A 23 19.65 -14.67 -0.49
C GLY A 23 19.83 -14.35 -1.98
N ASP A 24 19.94 -15.39 -2.80
CA ASP A 24 20.16 -15.31 -4.26
C ASP A 24 18.87 -15.10 -5.07
N GLU A 25 17.74 -14.90 -4.39
CA GLU A 25 16.44 -14.79 -5.04
C GLU A 25 16.11 -13.33 -5.37
N PHE A 26 16.04 -13.00 -6.67
CA PHE A 26 15.83 -11.62 -7.13
C PHE A 26 14.43 -11.05 -6.85
N ARG A 27 13.47 -11.90 -6.48
CA ARG A 27 12.07 -11.50 -6.27
C ARG A 27 11.87 -11.14 -4.81
N GLY A 28 11.63 -9.87 -4.52
CA GLY A 28 11.35 -9.38 -3.17
C GLY A 28 10.00 -9.79 -2.58
N ASN A 29 9.28 -10.77 -3.12
CA ASN A 29 7.94 -11.11 -2.63
C ASN A 29 7.98 -11.72 -1.21
N LEU A 30 7.18 -11.18 -0.30
CA LEU A 30 7.08 -11.66 1.10
C LEU A 30 6.69 -13.14 1.19
N ALA A 31 5.85 -13.62 0.27
CA ALA A 31 5.44 -15.02 0.19
C ALA A 31 6.62 -15.99 -0.10
N ALA A 32 7.73 -15.48 -0.64
CA ALA A 32 8.95 -16.23 -0.91
C ALA A 32 10.03 -16.06 0.19
N GLY A 33 9.67 -15.50 1.35
CA GLY A 33 10.62 -15.28 2.45
C GLY A 33 11.33 -13.92 2.44
N GLY A 34 10.91 -12.99 1.58
CA GLY A 34 11.38 -11.60 1.64
C GLY A 34 11.05 -10.94 2.98
N ARG A 35 11.96 -10.10 3.48
CA ARG A 35 11.73 -9.33 4.72
C ARG A 35 11.02 -8.02 4.38
N GLY A 36 9.87 -7.78 5.02
CA GLY A 36 9.16 -6.51 4.96
C GLY A 36 9.75 -5.50 5.94
N GLU A 37 10.15 -4.34 5.44
CA GLU A 37 10.60 -3.20 6.25
C GLU A 37 9.72 -1.98 5.96
N GLY A 38 9.04 -1.51 6.98
CA GLY A 38 8.21 -0.32 6.91
C GLY A 38 9.06 0.93 6.73
N ARG A 39 8.66 1.83 5.82
CA ARG A 39 9.34 3.09 5.56
C ARG A 39 8.34 4.22 5.34
N PRO A 40 8.62 5.46 5.76
CA PRO A 40 7.80 6.61 5.37
C PRO A 40 7.71 6.73 3.85
N LEU A 41 6.57 7.17 3.33
CA LEU A 41 6.45 7.48 1.91
C LEU A 41 7.38 8.62 1.52
N SER A 42 8.11 8.44 0.41
CA SER A 42 8.86 9.54 -0.20
C SER A 42 7.92 10.55 -0.86
N GLU A 43 8.46 11.71 -1.24
CA GLU A 43 7.72 12.68 -2.06
C GLU A 43 7.23 12.05 -3.36
N ARG A 44 8.07 11.24 -4.00
CA ARG A 44 7.73 10.53 -5.24
C ARG A 44 6.59 9.53 -5.02
N ASP A 45 6.58 8.84 -3.89
CA ASP A 45 5.52 7.89 -3.54
C ASP A 45 4.18 8.58 -3.35
N ARG A 46 4.18 9.69 -2.61
CA ARG A 46 2.99 10.53 -2.43
C ARG A 46 2.50 11.10 -3.76
N TRP A 47 3.42 11.52 -4.63
CA TRP A 47 3.08 11.96 -5.98
C TRP A 47 2.39 10.85 -6.79
N ILE A 48 2.96 9.63 -6.82
CA ILE A 48 2.34 8.48 -7.52
C ILE A 48 0.95 8.19 -6.96
N ALA A 49 0.82 8.12 -5.63
CA ALA A 49 -0.46 7.90 -4.97
C ALA A 49 -1.49 8.97 -5.33
N ALA A 50 -1.08 10.25 -5.38
CA ALA A 50 -1.97 11.35 -5.78
C ALA A 50 -2.41 11.29 -7.25
N GLN A 51 -1.61 10.67 -8.14
CA GLN A 51 -2.04 10.45 -9.53
C GLN A 51 -3.05 9.31 -9.66
N VAL A 52 -2.89 8.24 -8.89
CA VAL A 52 -3.68 7.00 -9.02
C VAL A 52 -4.93 7.00 -8.13
N GLY A 53 -4.81 7.54 -6.92
CA GLY A 53 -5.82 7.51 -5.86
C GLY A 53 -7.20 8.03 -6.27
N PRO A 54 -7.31 9.22 -6.90
CA PRO A 54 -8.59 9.77 -7.34
C PRO A 54 -9.34 8.84 -8.31
N GLU A 55 -8.62 8.20 -9.23
CA GLU A 55 -9.22 7.28 -10.20
C GLU A 55 -9.66 5.97 -9.55
N MET A 56 -8.89 5.44 -8.59
CA MET A 56 -9.28 4.25 -7.81
C MET A 56 -10.57 4.51 -7.03
N LYS A 57 -10.63 5.65 -6.33
CA LYS A 57 -11.82 6.09 -5.61
C LYS A 57 -13.04 6.22 -6.52
N ARG A 58 -12.87 6.88 -7.68
CA ARG A 58 -13.94 7.04 -8.69
C ARG A 58 -14.49 5.70 -9.18
N ARG A 59 -13.66 4.67 -9.26
CA ARG A 59 -14.04 3.30 -9.65
C ARG A 59 -14.60 2.46 -8.51
N GLY A 60 -14.68 3.00 -7.29
CA GLY A 60 -15.12 2.26 -6.10
C GLY A 60 -14.06 1.29 -5.54
N MET A 61 -12.80 1.41 -5.97
CA MET A 61 -11.69 0.61 -5.46
C MET A 61 -11.21 1.22 -4.15
N ARG A 62 -11.82 0.78 -3.03
CA ARG A 62 -11.60 1.37 -1.69
C ARG A 62 -10.32 0.92 -1.01
N PHE A 63 -9.76 -0.23 -1.40
CA PHE A 63 -8.53 -0.75 -0.84
C PHE A 63 -7.62 -1.24 -1.97
N VAL A 64 -6.49 -0.57 -2.16
CA VAL A 64 -5.60 -0.79 -3.31
C VAL A 64 -4.15 -0.85 -2.84
N GLY A 65 -3.37 -1.77 -3.38
CA GLY A 65 -1.92 -1.82 -3.22
C GLY A 65 -1.22 -1.34 -4.47
N LEU A 66 -0.37 -0.32 -4.36
CA LEU A 66 0.52 0.11 -5.43
C LEU A 66 1.89 -0.52 -5.21
N ASP A 67 2.37 -1.24 -6.21
CA ASP A 67 3.74 -1.75 -6.21
C ASP A 67 4.62 -0.80 -7.00
N VAL A 68 5.68 -0.34 -6.35
CA VAL A 68 6.62 0.66 -6.89
C VAL A 68 8.02 0.10 -6.79
N ILE A 69 8.80 0.24 -7.86
CA ILE A 69 10.24 -0.09 -7.86
C ILE A 69 11.02 1.18 -8.17
N GLY A 70 11.78 1.65 -7.19
CA GLY A 70 12.43 2.96 -7.28
C GLY A 70 11.38 4.07 -7.32
N ASP A 71 11.32 4.79 -8.45
CA ASP A 71 10.44 5.95 -8.66
C ASP A 71 9.29 5.68 -9.66
N TYR A 72 9.09 4.41 -10.00
CA TYR A 72 8.16 3.97 -11.03
C TYR A 72 7.12 3.01 -10.46
N LEU A 73 5.86 3.30 -10.77
CA LEU A 73 4.73 2.41 -10.54
C LEU A 73 4.84 1.22 -11.50
N THR A 74 4.80 0.00 -10.98
CA THR A 74 4.89 -1.23 -11.78
C THR A 74 3.57 -1.99 -11.84
N GLU A 75 2.78 -1.98 -10.75
CA GLU A 75 1.51 -2.72 -10.67
C GLU A 75 0.51 -2.04 -9.73
N VAL A 76 -0.78 -2.24 -10.01
CA VAL A 76 -1.91 -1.80 -9.19
C VAL A 76 -2.75 -3.01 -8.78
N ASN A 77 -2.65 -3.40 -7.51
CA ASN A 77 -3.35 -4.54 -6.92
C ASN A 77 -4.69 -4.11 -6.31
N VAL A 78 -5.80 -4.56 -6.90
CA VAL A 78 -7.17 -4.16 -6.49
C VAL A 78 -8.03 -5.29 -5.91
N THR A 79 -7.53 -6.52 -5.91
CA THR A 79 -8.32 -7.70 -5.50
C THR A 79 -8.10 -8.08 -4.04
N SER A 80 -6.85 -8.35 -3.66
CA SER A 80 -6.49 -8.74 -2.30
C SER A 80 -5.09 -8.20 -1.92
N PRO A 81 -4.91 -6.87 -1.84
CA PRO A 81 -3.63 -6.30 -1.43
C PRO A 81 -3.31 -6.68 0.04
N THR A 82 -2.05 -7.04 0.31
CA THR A 82 -1.56 -7.50 1.62
C THR A 82 -0.71 -6.42 2.31
N CYS A 83 0.15 -6.76 3.28
CA CYS A 83 1.09 -5.87 3.98
C CYS A 83 0.51 -4.97 5.09
N VAL A 84 -0.80 -5.08 5.38
CA VAL A 84 -1.45 -4.33 6.47
C VAL A 84 -0.84 -4.67 7.84
N ARG A 85 -0.66 -5.96 8.14
CA ARG A 85 -0.23 -6.41 9.48
C ARG A 85 1.18 -5.97 9.81
N GLU A 86 2.07 -6.01 8.82
CA GLU A 86 3.45 -5.61 8.96
C GLU A 86 3.57 -4.09 9.21
N LEU A 87 2.77 -3.28 8.53
CA LEU A 87 2.74 -1.84 8.73
C LEU A 87 2.09 -1.45 10.06
N ASP A 88 0.95 -2.06 10.39
CA ASP A 88 0.27 -1.86 11.68
C ASP A 88 1.24 -2.18 12.83
N ALA A 89 1.96 -3.30 12.77
CA ALA A 89 2.90 -3.71 13.81
C ALA A 89 4.14 -2.80 13.93
N GLN A 90 4.65 -2.28 12.81
CA GLN A 90 5.87 -1.46 12.81
C GLN A 90 5.62 0.00 13.22
N PHE A 91 4.42 0.53 12.97
CA PHE A 91 4.11 1.94 13.19
C PHE A 91 2.93 2.18 14.14
N GLY A 92 2.37 1.13 14.75
CA GLY A 92 1.23 1.25 15.66
C GLY A 92 -0.03 1.77 14.98
N LEU A 93 -0.24 1.39 13.71
CA LEU A 93 -1.37 1.84 12.91
C LEU A 93 -2.58 0.92 13.08
N ASN A 94 -3.73 1.38 12.59
CA ASN A 94 -4.93 0.58 12.41
C ASN A 94 -5.51 0.83 11.00
N ILE A 95 -4.80 0.36 9.97
CA ILE A 95 -5.20 0.59 8.58
C ILE A 95 -6.56 -0.04 8.29
N ALA A 96 -6.87 -1.18 8.90
CA ALA A 96 -8.18 -1.79 8.81
C ALA A 96 -9.28 -0.87 9.36
N GLY A 97 -9.05 -0.24 10.52
CA GLY A 97 -9.95 0.77 11.09
C GLY A 97 -10.21 1.92 10.11
N THR A 98 -9.16 2.49 9.53
CA THR A 98 -9.28 3.56 8.52
C THR A 98 -10.12 3.13 7.31
N LEU A 99 -9.99 1.88 6.85
CA LEU A 99 -10.81 1.34 5.78
C LEU A 99 -12.28 1.24 6.17
N PHE A 100 -12.57 0.73 7.37
CA PHE A 100 -13.94 0.64 7.87
C PHE A 100 -14.56 2.02 8.10
N ASP A 101 -13.81 2.99 8.66
CA ASP A 101 -14.26 4.37 8.81
C ASP A 101 -14.67 4.98 7.44
N ALA A 102 -13.87 4.74 6.40
CA ALA A 102 -14.18 5.19 5.05
C ALA A 102 -15.40 4.48 4.45
N ILE A 103 -15.57 3.18 4.73
CA ILE A 103 -16.75 2.43 4.31
C ILE A 103 -18.00 3.00 5.00
N GLU A 104 -17.97 3.20 6.31
CA GLU A 104 -19.08 3.73 7.10
C GLU A 104 -19.48 5.13 6.64
N ALA A 105 -18.51 6.01 6.41
CA ALA A 105 -18.74 7.37 5.91
C ALA A 105 -19.44 7.41 4.54
N SER A 106 -19.33 6.34 3.75
CA SER A 106 -19.94 6.22 2.42
C SER A 106 -21.38 5.65 2.44
N LEU A 107 -21.84 5.14 3.58
CA LEU A 107 -23.16 4.52 3.67
C LEU A 107 -24.25 5.60 3.81
N PRO A 108 -25.41 5.43 3.15
CA PRO A 108 -26.56 6.30 3.38
C PRO A 108 -27.02 6.20 4.84
N ARG A 109 -27.45 7.34 5.39
CA ARG A 109 -28.02 7.44 6.74
C ARG A 109 -29.48 6.98 6.76
#